data_AF-A0A660PA13-F1
#
_entry.id   AF-A0A660PA13-F1
#
_cell.length_a   1.000
_cell.length_b   1.000
_cell.length_c   1.000
_cell.angle_alpha   90.00
_cell.angle_beta   90.00
_cell.angle_gamma   90.00
#
_symmetry.space_group_name_H-M   'P 1'
#
loop_
_entity.id
_entity.type
_entity.pdbx_description
1 polymer ?
#
loop_
_entity_poly.entity_id
_entity_poly.type
_entity_poly.pdbx_seq_one_letter_code
_entity_poly.pdbx_strand_id
1 'polypeptide(L)'
;MATTEIRITGFGGQGIILCGYIIGKAASIYNNQNATLTQSFGPEARGSACSAQVVVSDDRVLYPYVTSPQILVALSRDGYKTHKDNIADDCIIVYDNDLVTLEKHGPKVKTYGIPATRFAEELGRKIVLNIVMLGFFGAVTGLIPKEALRQGVETSVPPGTQELNLKAFDKGYEYGLQVKKKVKATA
;
A
#
# COMPACT_ATOMS: atom_id res chain seq x y z
N MET A 1 10.10 15.46 -9.55
CA MET A 1 9.82 15.29 -8.11
C MET A 1 10.72 14.19 -7.58
N ALA A 2 10.95 14.09 -6.28
CA ALA A 2 11.91 13.12 -5.73
C ALA A 2 11.41 11.67 -5.88
N THR A 3 12.32 10.74 -6.19
CA THR A 3 12.07 9.30 -6.17
C THR A 3 11.43 8.89 -4.85
N THR A 4 10.32 8.15 -4.91
CA THR A 4 9.59 7.64 -3.75
C THR A 4 9.74 6.12 -3.69
N GLU A 5 10.30 5.64 -2.60
CA GLU A 5 10.47 4.23 -2.28
C GLU A 5 9.33 3.74 -1.38
N ILE A 6 8.69 2.64 -1.80
CA ILE A 6 7.51 2.06 -1.17
C ILE A 6 7.80 0.60 -0.84
N ARG A 7 7.56 0.21 0.41
CA ARG A 7 7.58 -1.19 0.83
C ARG A 7 6.19 -1.62 1.27
N ILE A 8 5.67 -2.70 0.69
CA ILE A 8 4.43 -3.34 1.10
C ILE A 8 4.80 -4.68 1.71
N THR A 9 4.27 -5.01 2.88
CA THR A 9 4.63 -6.22 3.62
C THR A 9 3.42 -6.91 4.22
N GLY A 10 3.46 -8.24 4.26
CA GLY A 10 2.40 -9.09 4.78
C GLY A 10 2.77 -10.57 4.63
N PHE A 11 1.75 -11.40 4.47
CA PHE A 11 1.88 -12.85 4.26
C PHE A 11 1.48 -13.25 2.84
N GLY A 12 2.07 -14.33 2.34
CA GLY A 12 1.66 -14.97 1.09
C GLY A 12 0.16 -15.28 1.10
N GLY A 13 -0.55 -14.84 0.06
CA GLY A 13 -2.01 -14.94 -0.06
C GLY A 13 -2.79 -13.66 0.27
N GLN A 14 -2.16 -12.65 0.88
CA GLN A 14 -2.77 -11.34 1.15
C GLN A 14 -2.68 -10.36 -0.04
N GLY A 15 -2.27 -10.80 -1.24
CA GLY A 15 -2.21 -9.90 -2.41
C GLY A 15 -1.13 -8.81 -2.35
N ILE A 16 -0.07 -8.99 -1.55
CA ILE A 16 1.05 -8.03 -1.39
C ILE A 16 1.70 -7.67 -2.73
N ILE A 17 2.03 -8.69 -3.52
CA ILE A 17 2.65 -8.53 -4.83
C ILE A 17 1.70 -7.82 -5.80
N LEU A 18 0.40 -8.16 -5.77
CA LEU A 18 -0.60 -7.54 -6.61
C LEU A 18 -0.75 -6.04 -6.29
N CYS A 19 -0.72 -5.65 -5.01
CA CYS A 19 -0.71 -4.24 -4.63
C CYS A 19 0.51 -3.51 -5.21
N GLY A 20 1.71 -4.09 -5.07
CA GLY A 20 2.92 -3.49 -5.64
C GLY A 20 2.86 -3.36 -7.16
N TYR A 21 2.35 -4.38 -7.84
CA TYR A 21 2.11 -4.36 -9.28
C TYR A 21 1.12 -3.26 -9.68
N ILE A 22 -0.01 -3.13 -8.98
CA ILE A 22 -1.01 -2.10 -9.28
C ILE A 22 -0.43 -0.70 -9.07
N ILE A 23 0.32 -0.45 -8.00
CA ILE A 23 0.97 0.85 -7.76
C ILE A 23 1.94 1.17 -8.91
N GLY A 24 2.82 0.24 -9.26
CA GLY A 24 3.78 0.45 -10.35
C GLY A 24 3.09 0.65 -11.71
N LYS A 25 2.04 -0.13 -12.00
CA LYS A 25 1.24 0.01 -13.23
C LYS A 25 0.49 1.34 -13.27
N ALA A 26 -0.11 1.75 -12.16
CA ALA A 26 -0.82 3.03 -12.05
C ALA A 26 0.12 4.22 -12.24
N ALA A 27 1.30 4.19 -11.62
CA ALA A 27 2.32 5.21 -11.81
C ALA A 27 2.78 5.27 -13.27
N SER A 28 3.14 4.12 -13.84
CA SER A 28 3.79 4.07 -15.16
C SER A 28 2.82 4.22 -16.34
N ILE A 29 1.77 3.41 -16.39
CA ILE A 29 0.87 3.35 -17.53
C ILE A 29 -0.17 4.46 -17.49
N TYR A 30 -0.64 4.84 -16.30
CA TYR A 30 -1.80 5.74 -16.14
C TYR A 30 -1.44 7.11 -15.56
N ASN A 31 -0.20 7.34 -15.11
CA ASN A 31 0.25 8.62 -14.56
C ASN A 31 1.56 9.15 -15.19
N ASN A 32 2.08 8.49 -16.24
CA ASN A 32 3.28 8.91 -16.98
C ASN A 32 4.54 9.11 -16.10
N GLN A 33 4.69 8.27 -15.07
CA GLN A 33 5.88 8.18 -14.23
C GLN A 33 6.71 6.95 -14.59
N ASN A 34 7.89 6.81 -14.00
CA ASN A 34 8.71 5.61 -14.06
C ASN A 34 8.48 4.79 -12.79
N ALA A 35 8.37 3.47 -12.92
CA ALA A 35 8.23 2.59 -11.78
C ALA A 35 9.02 1.28 -11.95
N THR A 36 9.60 0.79 -10.86
CA THR A 36 10.17 -0.57 -10.77
C THR A 36 9.49 -1.34 -9.65
N LEU A 37 9.33 -2.65 -9.86
CA LEU A 37 8.78 -3.57 -8.87
C LEU A 37 9.80 -4.69 -8.63
N THR A 38 10.21 -4.85 -7.38
CA THR A 38 10.98 -5.99 -6.90
C THR A 38 10.17 -6.74 -5.85
N GLN A 39 10.25 -8.06 -5.84
CA GLN A 39 9.46 -8.92 -4.96
C GLN A 39 10.40 -9.73 -4.07
N SER A 40 10.01 -9.95 -2.82
CA SER A 40 10.71 -10.83 -1.89
C SER A 40 9.69 -11.70 -1.18
N PHE A 41 9.85 -13.02 -1.28
CA PHE A 41 8.99 -13.99 -0.64
C PHE A 41 9.85 -15.09 -0.01
N GLY A 42 9.41 -15.62 1.13
CA GLY A 42 10.08 -16.74 1.77
C GLY A 42 10.04 -18.01 0.92
N PRO A 43 10.89 -19.00 1.22
CA PRO A 43 10.99 -20.25 0.45
C PRO A 43 9.71 -21.12 0.52
N GLU A 44 8.78 -20.80 1.41
CA GLU A 44 7.52 -21.53 1.57
C GLU A 44 6.41 -20.90 0.71
N ALA A 45 5.63 -21.75 0.03
CA ALA A 45 4.65 -21.30 -0.99
C ALA A 45 3.45 -20.51 -0.45
N ARG A 46 3.05 -20.68 0.83
CA ARG A 46 1.91 -19.99 1.46
C ARG A 46 2.20 -19.66 2.92
N GLY A 47 1.69 -18.54 3.40
CA GLY A 47 1.83 -18.12 4.80
C GLY A 47 3.21 -17.53 5.15
N SER A 48 4.20 -17.64 4.27
CA SER A 48 5.51 -17.01 4.46
C SER A 48 5.43 -15.49 4.40
N ALA A 49 6.40 -14.84 5.05
CA ALA A 49 6.60 -13.40 4.93
C ALA A 49 6.82 -13.03 3.45
N CYS A 50 6.06 -12.03 3.00
CA CYS A 50 6.06 -11.56 1.63
C CYS A 50 6.14 -10.04 1.64
N SER A 51 7.01 -9.49 0.78
CA SER A 51 7.09 -8.06 0.55
C SER A 51 7.21 -7.71 -0.93
N ALA A 52 6.65 -6.57 -1.28
CA ALA A 52 6.83 -5.91 -2.56
C ALA A 52 7.54 -4.58 -2.34
N GLN A 53 8.50 -4.28 -3.20
CA GLN A 53 9.27 -3.05 -3.20
C GLN A 53 8.94 -2.32 -4.50
N VAL A 54 8.38 -1.13 -4.39
CA VAL A 54 8.04 -0.29 -5.54
C VAL A 54 8.82 1.01 -5.44
N VAL A 55 9.53 1.36 -6.50
CA VAL A 55 10.16 2.67 -6.63
C VAL A 55 9.41 3.42 -7.70
N VAL A 56 8.93 4.63 -7.38
CA VAL A 56 8.22 5.52 -8.31
C VAL A 56 9.00 6.82 -8.45
N SER A 57 9.21 7.29 -9.67
CA SER A 57 9.90 8.55 -9.95
C SER A 57 9.36 9.20 -11.21
N ASP A 58 9.41 10.53 -11.32
CA ASP A 58 9.10 11.21 -12.58
C ASP A 58 10.20 10.98 -13.63
N ASP A 59 11.44 10.76 -13.16
CA ASP A 59 12.61 10.47 -13.99
C ASP A 59 12.92 8.97 -14.03
N ARG A 60 13.83 8.57 -14.92
CA ARG A 60 14.28 7.18 -15.04
C ARG A 60 14.78 6.65 -13.69
N VAL A 61 14.23 5.51 -13.26
CA VAL A 61 14.71 4.80 -12.06
C VAL A 61 16.08 4.18 -12.35
N LEU A 62 17.11 4.65 -11.65
CA LEU A 62 18.49 4.14 -11.79
C LEU A 62 18.80 2.97 -10.84
N TYR A 63 18.10 2.89 -9.70
CA TYR A 63 18.27 1.85 -8.71
C TYR A 63 16.90 1.28 -8.30
N PRO A 64 16.64 -0.03 -8.52
CA PRO A 64 15.29 -0.60 -8.40
C PRO A 64 14.94 -1.14 -7.00
N TYR A 65 15.89 -1.14 -6.06
CA TYR A 65 15.69 -1.69 -4.71
C TYR A 65 15.37 -0.58 -3.70
N VAL A 66 14.52 -0.92 -2.73
CA VAL A 66 14.14 -0.03 -1.63
C VAL A 66 15.14 -0.19 -0.49
N THR A 67 15.76 0.92 -0.10
CA THR A 67 16.73 0.99 0.99
C THR A 67 16.05 1.44 2.27
N SER A 68 15.49 2.65 2.27
CA SER A 68 14.78 3.29 3.38
C SER A 68 13.47 3.87 2.85
N PRO A 69 12.38 3.10 2.87
CA PRO A 69 11.11 3.51 2.25
C PRO A 69 10.56 4.77 2.88
N GLN A 70 10.09 5.69 2.03
CA GLN A 70 9.26 6.82 2.45
C GLN A 70 7.82 6.40 2.72
N ILE A 71 7.40 5.22 2.22
CA ILE A 71 6.07 4.67 2.50
C ILE A 71 6.19 3.19 2.86
N LEU A 72 5.71 2.83 4.06
CA LEU A 72 5.59 1.44 4.52
C LEU A 72 4.12 1.06 4.63
N VAL A 73 3.68 0.09 3.84
CA VAL A 73 2.32 -0.47 3.89
C VAL A 73 2.37 -1.85 4.58
N ALA A 74 1.81 -1.97 5.78
CA ALA A 74 1.87 -3.18 6.59
C ALA A 74 0.51 -3.87 6.75
N LEU A 75 0.41 -5.09 6.22
CA LEU A 75 -0.78 -5.97 6.31
C LEU A 75 -0.59 -7.11 7.32
N SER A 76 0.56 -7.16 8.01
CA SER A 76 0.82 -8.08 9.10
C SER A 76 1.71 -7.47 10.17
N ARG A 77 1.54 -7.94 11.41
CA ARG A 77 2.38 -7.54 12.54
C ARG A 77 3.85 -7.88 12.32
N ASP A 78 4.12 -9.07 11.81
CA ASP A 78 5.50 -9.54 11.60
C ASP A 78 6.18 -8.74 10.50
N GLY A 79 5.49 -8.49 9.40
CA GLY A 79 5.98 -7.64 8.32
C GLY A 79 6.30 -6.22 8.79
N TYR A 80 5.43 -5.63 9.63
CA TYR A 80 5.72 -4.35 10.28
C TYR A 80 6.97 -4.43 11.16
N LYS A 81 7.05 -5.40 12.07
CA LYS A 81 8.19 -5.55 12.99
C LYS A 81 9.53 -5.73 12.26
N THR A 82 9.54 -6.45 11.15
CA THR A 82 10.75 -6.66 10.34
C THR A 82 11.27 -5.38 9.70
N HIS A 83 10.40 -4.42 9.37
CA HIS A 83 10.78 -3.26 8.57
C HIS A 83 10.67 -1.91 9.29
N LYS A 84 10.05 -1.85 10.46
CA LYS A 84 9.78 -0.60 11.20
C LYS A 84 11.05 0.21 11.51
N ASP A 85 12.20 -0.44 11.66
CA ASP A 85 13.47 0.20 12.05
C ASP A 85 14.32 0.65 10.85
N ASN A 86 13.93 0.24 9.62
CA ASN A 86 14.59 0.67 8.39
C ASN A 86 13.56 1.34 7.48
N ILE A 87 13.21 2.57 7.85
CA ILE A 87 12.31 3.49 7.15
C ILE A 87 12.96 4.88 7.07
N ALA A 88 12.50 5.73 6.15
CA ALA A 88 12.93 7.12 6.10
C ALA A 88 12.45 7.92 7.34
N ASP A 89 13.16 8.99 7.69
CA ASP A 89 12.83 9.85 8.85
C ASP A 89 11.41 10.43 8.78
N ASP A 90 10.92 10.73 7.58
CA ASP A 90 9.59 11.29 7.30
C ASP A 90 8.60 10.26 6.73
N CYS A 91 8.86 8.97 6.99
CA CYS A 91 8.09 7.87 6.45
C CYS A 91 6.59 7.96 6.79
N ILE A 92 5.75 7.56 5.83
CA ILE A 92 4.33 7.33 6.01
C ILE A 92 4.10 5.83 6.23
N ILE A 93 3.63 5.46 7.42
CA ILE A 93 3.24 4.10 7.75
C ILE A 93 1.74 3.94 7.57
N VAL A 94 1.34 3.11 6.63
CA VAL A 94 -0.04 2.72 6.34
C VAL A 94 -0.25 1.30 6.86
N TYR A 95 -1.22 1.07 7.74
CA TYR A 95 -1.37 -0.24 8.38
C TYR A 95 -2.82 -0.63 8.63
N ASP A 96 -3.06 -1.94 8.70
CA ASP A 96 -4.32 -2.47 9.22
C ASP A 96 -4.31 -2.38 10.76
N ASN A 97 -5.19 -1.57 11.35
CA ASN A 97 -5.20 -1.33 12.80
C ASN A 97 -5.79 -2.50 13.61
N ASP A 98 -6.45 -3.47 12.98
CA ASP A 98 -6.88 -4.70 13.63
C ASP A 98 -5.75 -5.74 13.71
N LEU A 99 -4.76 -5.66 12.80
CA LEU A 99 -3.65 -6.62 12.70
C LEU A 99 -2.32 -6.10 13.25
N VAL A 100 -2.11 -4.78 13.23
CA VAL A 100 -0.83 -4.16 13.57
C VAL A 100 -0.99 -3.15 14.70
N THR A 101 -0.28 -3.40 15.80
CA THR A 101 -0.08 -2.42 16.88
C THR A 101 1.23 -1.69 16.65
N LEU A 102 1.16 -0.37 16.51
CA LEU A 102 2.34 0.46 16.26
C LEU A 102 3.17 0.68 17.53
N GLU A 103 4.48 0.84 17.30
CA GLU A 103 5.43 1.35 18.29
C GLU A 103 5.61 2.86 18.10
N LYS A 104 6.26 3.52 19.05
CA LYS A 104 6.60 4.94 18.91
C LYS A 104 7.64 5.12 17.80
N HIS A 105 7.38 6.06 16.90
CA HIS A 105 8.27 6.45 15.82
C HIS A 105 8.79 7.87 16.01
N GLY A 106 9.78 8.25 15.21
CA GLY A 106 10.32 9.61 15.20
C GLY A 106 9.25 10.68 14.91
N PRO A 107 9.47 11.94 15.30
CA PRO A 107 8.45 12.99 15.26
C PRO A 107 7.98 13.38 13.85
N LYS A 108 8.73 13.00 12.81
CA LYS A 108 8.39 13.25 11.41
C LYS A 108 7.63 12.09 10.74
N VAL A 109 7.60 10.91 11.37
CA VAL A 109 6.89 9.74 10.85
C VAL A 109 5.39 9.94 11.02
N LYS A 110 4.64 9.72 9.95
CA LYS A 110 3.17 9.82 9.94
C LYS A 110 2.57 8.44 9.89
N THR A 111 1.55 8.20 10.71
CA THR A 111 0.90 6.89 10.80
C THR A 111 -0.57 7.01 10.43
N TYR A 112 -1.03 6.11 9.57
CA TYR A 112 -2.42 6.06 9.10
C TYR A 112 -2.92 4.61 9.22
N GLY A 113 -3.89 4.41 10.11
CA GLY A 113 -4.53 3.11 10.33
C GLY A 113 -5.89 3.01 9.64
N ILE A 114 -6.20 1.83 9.12
CA ILE A 114 -7.51 1.48 8.54
C ILE A 114 -7.96 0.10 9.00
N PRO A 115 -9.25 -0.12 9.34
CA PRO A 115 -9.77 -1.45 9.65
C PRO A 115 -10.05 -2.22 8.35
N ALA A 116 -9.00 -2.47 7.56
CA ALA A 116 -9.13 -3.03 6.22
C ALA A 116 -9.69 -4.46 6.24
N THR A 117 -9.33 -5.24 7.25
CA THR A 117 -9.90 -6.57 7.48
C THR A 117 -11.43 -6.52 7.63
N ARG A 118 -11.95 -5.62 8.47
CA ARG A 118 -13.41 -5.46 8.66
C ARG A 118 -14.11 -5.00 7.39
N PHE A 119 -13.53 -4.04 6.66
CA PHE A 119 -14.12 -3.59 5.40
C PHE A 119 -14.16 -4.68 4.33
N ALA A 120 -13.13 -5.53 4.25
CA ALA A 120 -13.15 -6.68 3.36
C ALA A 120 -14.23 -7.71 3.76
N GLU A 121 -14.46 -7.90 5.06
CA GLU A 121 -15.53 -8.74 5.59
C GLU A 121 -16.93 -8.17 5.31
N GLU A 122 -17.14 -6.87 5.50
CA GLU A 122 -18.38 -6.15 5.15
C GLU A 122 -18.72 -6.29 3.65
N LEU A 123 -17.70 -6.30 2.79
CA LEU A 123 -17.85 -6.50 1.35
C LEU A 123 -18.05 -7.98 0.96
N GLY A 124 -18.10 -8.88 1.94
CA GLY A 124 -18.40 -10.30 1.76
C GLY A 124 -17.23 -11.15 1.26
N ARG A 125 -16.03 -10.58 1.05
CA ARG A 125 -14.85 -11.36 0.63
C ARG A 125 -13.56 -10.84 1.27
N LYS A 126 -13.00 -11.59 2.22
CA LYS A 126 -11.69 -11.28 2.83
C LYS A 126 -10.55 -11.10 1.82
N ILE A 127 -10.66 -11.70 0.64
CA ILE A 127 -9.63 -11.64 -0.42
C ILE A 127 -9.40 -10.21 -0.96
N VAL A 128 -10.34 -9.27 -0.78
CA VAL A 128 -10.19 -7.88 -1.27
C VAL A 128 -9.54 -6.93 -0.27
N LEU A 129 -9.07 -7.43 0.88
CA LEU A 129 -8.36 -6.65 1.91
C LEU A 129 -7.23 -5.81 1.32
N ASN A 130 -6.47 -6.38 0.40
CA ASN A 130 -5.33 -5.74 -0.24
C ASN A 130 -5.76 -4.54 -1.11
N ILE A 131 -6.93 -4.61 -1.72
CA ILE A 131 -7.49 -3.53 -2.53
C ILE A 131 -8.09 -2.42 -1.66
N VAL A 132 -8.70 -2.76 -0.51
CA VAL A 132 -9.08 -1.76 0.50
C VAL A 132 -7.84 -0.98 0.97
N MET A 133 -6.77 -1.70 1.32
CA MET A 133 -5.49 -1.11 1.72
C MET A 133 -4.90 -0.21 0.62
N LEU A 134 -4.99 -0.64 -0.65
CA LEU A 134 -4.51 0.13 -1.79
C LEU A 134 -5.28 1.45 -1.97
N GLY A 135 -6.62 1.41 -1.84
CA GLY A 135 -7.45 2.62 -1.89
C GLY A 135 -7.08 3.60 -0.78
N PHE A 136 -6.93 3.09 0.44
CA PHE A 136 -6.51 3.88 1.59
C PHE A 136 -5.11 4.49 1.40
N PHE A 137 -4.15 3.70 0.93
CA PHE A 137 -2.81 4.16 0.54
C PHE A 137 -2.90 5.34 -0.45
N GLY A 138 -3.71 5.23 -1.49
CA GLY A 138 -3.88 6.29 -2.48
C GLY A 138 -4.38 7.60 -1.88
N ALA A 139 -5.34 7.54 -0.96
CA ALA A 139 -5.91 8.72 -0.32
C ALA A 139 -4.94 9.41 0.65
N VAL A 140 -4.25 8.63 1.50
CA VAL A 140 -3.38 9.19 2.54
C VAL A 140 -2.08 9.74 1.95
N THR A 141 -1.48 9.02 1.00
CA THR A 141 -0.22 9.42 0.36
C THR A 141 -0.44 10.51 -0.69
N GLY A 142 -1.47 10.39 -1.52
CA GLY A 142 -1.66 11.25 -2.69
C GLY A 142 -0.53 11.14 -3.72
N LEU A 143 0.27 10.07 -3.69
CA LEU A 143 1.41 9.88 -4.57
C LEU A 143 1.00 9.73 -6.04
N ILE A 144 -0.09 9.00 -6.26
CA ILE A 144 -0.64 8.70 -7.59
C ILE A 144 -2.10 9.17 -7.60
N PRO A 145 -2.59 9.82 -8.67
CA PRO A 145 -3.99 10.22 -8.78
C PRO A 145 -4.95 9.05 -8.57
N LYS A 146 -6.11 9.32 -7.96
CA LYS A 146 -7.15 8.31 -7.68
C LYS A 146 -7.48 7.50 -8.93
N GLU A 147 -7.71 8.18 -10.05
CA GLU A 147 -8.19 7.52 -11.26
C GLU A 147 -7.14 6.61 -11.89
N ALA A 148 -5.85 6.99 -11.84
CA ALA A 148 -4.76 6.12 -12.30
C ALA A 148 -4.67 4.84 -11.45
N LEU A 149 -4.80 4.96 -10.12
CA LEU A 149 -4.85 3.79 -9.22
C LEU A 149 -6.09 2.93 -9.50
N ARG A 150 -7.25 3.56 -9.70
CA ARG A 150 -8.52 2.89 -9.97
C ARG A 150 -8.48 2.10 -11.29
N GLN A 151 -7.91 2.68 -12.35
CA GLN A 151 -7.63 1.98 -13.61
C GLN A 151 -6.61 0.85 -13.44
N GLY A 152 -5.60 1.07 -12.60
CA GLY A 152 -4.65 0.04 -12.19
C GLY A 152 -5.33 -1.17 -11.56
N VAL A 153 -6.30 -0.96 -10.66
CA VAL A 153 -7.11 -2.03 -10.06
C VAL A 153 -7.93 -2.74 -11.13
N GLU A 154 -8.76 -1.99 -11.88
CA GLU A 154 -9.70 -2.54 -12.86
C GLU A 154 -9.05 -3.49 -13.87
N THR A 155 -7.84 -3.15 -14.31
CA THR A 155 -7.11 -3.88 -15.36
C THR A 155 -6.13 -4.93 -14.83
N SER A 156 -6.03 -5.11 -13.51
CA SER A 156 -5.06 -6.05 -12.89
C SER A 156 -5.72 -7.11 -12.00
N VAL A 157 -6.98 -6.90 -11.60
CA VAL A 157 -7.73 -7.90 -10.82
C VAL A 157 -8.28 -9.01 -11.73
N PRO A 158 -8.59 -10.21 -11.18
CA PRO A 158 -9.15 -11.29 -11.97
C PRO A 158 -10.43 -10.91 -12.71
N PRO A 159 -10.62 -11.37 -13.97
CA PRO A 159 -11.85 -11.15 -14.71
C PRO A 159 -13.09 -11.59 -13.93
N GLY A 160 -14.17 -10.81 -14.00
CA GLY A 160 -15.42 -11.04 -13.27
C GLY A 160 -15.39 -10.58 -11.81
N THR A 161 -14.28 -10.01 -11.33
CA THR A 161 -14.16 -9.47 -9.96
C THR A 161 -14.01 -7.95 -9.90
N GLN A 162 -14.04 -7.26 -11.04
CA GLN A 162 -13.76 -5.82 -11.14
C GLN A 162 -14.66 -4.99 -10.25
N GLU A 163 -15.99 -5.19 -10.33
CA GLU A 163 -16.95 -4.40 -9.56
C GLU A 163 -16.67 -4.48 -8.04
N LEU A 164 -16.43 -5.67 -7.53
CA LEU A 164 -16.14 -5.88 -6.11
C LEU A 164 -14.83 -5.20 -5.70
N ASN A 165 -13.76 -5.35 -6.49
CA ASN A 165 -12.47 -4.75 -6.20
C ASN A 165 -12.53 -3.21 -6.30
N LEU A 166 -13.26 -2.66 -7.25
CA LEU A 166 -13.46 -1.22 -7.36
C LEU A 166 -14.24 -0.67 -6.16
N LYS A 167 -15.30 -1.36 -5.71
CA LYS A 167 -15.99 -1.01 -4.45
C LYS A 167 -15.06 -1.08 -3.24
N ALA A 168 -14.19 -2.09 -3.18
CA ALA A 168 -13.19 -2.22 -2.11
C ALA A 168 -12.18 -1.07 -2.12
N PHE A 169 -11.68 -0.70 -3.31
CA PHE A 169 -10.78 0.42 -3.51
C PHE A 169 -11.44 1.74 -3.07
N ASP A 170 -12.65 2.01 -3.56
CA ASP A 170 -13.38 3.24 -3.26
C ASP A 170 -13.68 3.35 -1.75
N LYS A 171 -14.11 2.26 -1.10
CA LYS A 171 -14.31 2.21 0.36
C LYS A 171 -13.03 2.56 1.14
N GLY A 172 -11.88 2.00 0.75
CA GLY A 172 -10.59 2.32 1.37
C GLY A 172 -10.17 3.77 1.15
N TYR A 173 -10.35 4.27 -0.08
CA TYR A 173 -10.01 5.64 -0.46
C TYR A 173 -10.84 6.68 0.31
N GLU A 174 -12.15 6.49 0.36
CA GLU A 174 -13.08 7.37 1.10
C GLU A 174 -12.73 7.44 2.60
N TYR A 175 -12.46 6.29 3.23
CA TYR A 175 -12.02 6.25 4.61
C TYR A 175 -10.69 7.01 4.80
N GLY A 176 -9.75 6.86 3.87
CA GLY A 176 -8.47 7.56 3.90
C GLY A 176 -8.61 9.08 3.83
N LEU A 177 -9.54 9.59 3.03
CA LEU A 177 -9.84 11.03 2.99
C LEU A 177 -10.37 11.54 4.34
N GLN A 178 -11.21 10.77 5.02
CA GLN A 178 -11.73 11.13 6.33
C GLN A 178 -10.63 11.15 7.40
N VAL A 179 -9.75 10.15 7.41
CA VAL A 179 -8.61 10.08 8.33
C VAL A 179 -7.65 11.25 8.09
N LYS A 180 -7.31 11.55 6.83
CA LYS A 180 -6.42 12.66 6.47
C LYS A 180 -6.96 14.02 6.92
N LYS A 181 -8.28 14.23 6.83
CA LYS A 181 -8.94 15.45 7.35
C LYS A 181 -8.82 15.58 8.86
N LYS A 182 -9.02 14.48 9.61
CA LYS A 182 -8.90 14.47 11.08
C LYS A 182 -7.46 14.77 11.53
N VAL A 183 -6.45 14.16 10.90
CA VAL A 183 -5.04 14.42 11.24
C VAL A 183 -4.66 15.88 11.00
N LYS A 184 -5.19 16.51 9.93
CA LYS A 184 -4.97 17.95 9.67
C LYS A 184 -5.71 18.90 10.61
N ALA A 185 -6.79 18.45 11.25
CA ALA A 185 -7.56 19.28 12.18
C ALA A 185 -6.99 19.27 13.61
N THR A 186 -6.15 18.29 13.93
CA THR A 186 -5.52 18.11 15.26
C THR A 186 -4.05 18.55 15.28
N ALA A 187 -3.49 18.96 14.13
CA ALA A 187 -2.13 19.48 13.96
C ALA A 187 -2.17 21.01 13.83
#